data_AF-A0A7Y7D0P9-F1
#
_entry.id   AF-A0A7Y7D0P9-F1
#
_cell.length_a   1.000
_cell.length_b   1.000
_cell.length_c   1.000
_cell.angle_alpha   90.00
_cell.angle_beta   90.00
_cell.angle_gamma   90.00
#
_symmetry.space_group_name_H-M   'P 1'
#
loop_
_entity.id
_entity.type
_entity.pdbx_description
1 polymer ?
#
loop_
_entity_poly.entity_id
_entity_poly.type
_entity_poly.pdbx_seq_one_letter_code
_entity_poly.pdbx_strand_id
1 'polypeptide(L)'
;MIELKSFIHSAEQQTRKALADYRDALTEASCKKFSHRAGVLFGLKLALDREKRLTVARDAAASVINRSPVHQEWMLQILDEQPMKAREKDRILGLLKTIPEGLSFR
;
A
#
# COMPACT_ATOMS: atom_id res chain seq x y z
N MET A 1 -11.68 -21.98 -19.28
CA MET A 1 -12.33 -21.07 -18.30
C MET A 1 -11.86 -21.24 -16.85
N ILE A 2 -11.07 -22.26 -16.47
CA ILE A 2 -10.61 -22.47 -15.08
C ILE A 2 -9.44 -21.55 -14.71
N GLU A 3 -8.52 -21.27 -15.64
CA GLU A 3 -7.31 -20.48 -15.38
C GLU A 3 -7.55 -18.99 -15.10
N LEU A 4 -8.65 -18.42 -15.63
CA LEU A 4 -8.96 -17.00 -15.41
C LEU A 4 -9.43 -16.75 -13.97
N LYS A 5 -10.23 -17.67 -13.41
CA LYS A 5 -10.72 -17.57 -12.04
C LYS A 5 -9.60 -17.74 -11.02
N SER A 6 -8.67 -18.67 -11.25
CA SER A 6 -7.50 -18.84 -10.38
C SER A 6 -6.57 -17.64 -10.44
N PHE A 7 -6.39 -17.03 -11.62
CA PHE A 7 -5.60 -15.80 -11.77
C PHE A 7 -6.21 -14.62 -11.02
N ILE A 8 -7.52 -14.38 -11.17
CA ILE A 8 -8.23 -13.28 -10.50
C ILE A 8 -8.18 -13.44 -8.97
N HIS A 9 -8.43 -14.65 -8.47
CA HIS A 9 -8.37 -14.91 -7.03
C HIS A 9 -6.96 -14.77 -6.47
N SER A 10 -5.94 -15.20 -7.23
CA SER A 10 -4.54 -15.00 -6.86
C SER A 10 -4.14 -13.52 -6.85
N ALA A 11 -4.63 -12.73 -7.82
CA ALA A 11 -4.38 -11.29 -7.89
C ALA A 11 -5.02 -10.54 -6.72
N GLU A 12 -6.26 -10.90 -6.34
CA GLU A 12 -6.92 -10.36 -5.15
C GLU A 12 -6.10 -10.64 -3.89
N GLN A 13 -5.72 -11.90 -3.66
CA GLN A 13 -5.00 -12.31 -2.46
C GLN A 13 -3.61 -11.64 -2.38
N GLN A 14 -2.89 -11.54 -3.50
CA GLN A 14 -1.62 -10.83 -3.59
C GLN A 14 -1.79 -9.34 -3.25
N THR A 15 -2.83 -8.71 -3.78
CA THR A 15 -3.12 -7.28 -3.54
C THR A 15 -3.51 -7.02 -2.09
N ARG A 16 -4.41 -7.83 -1.51
CA ARG A 16 -4.81 -7.74 -0.10
C ARG A 16 -3.61 -7.90 0.83
N LYS A 17 -2.76 -8.91 0.58
CA LYS A 17 -1.56 -9.15 1.39
C LYS A 17 -0.60 -7.97 1.34
N ALA A 18 -0.29 -7.49 0.13
CA ALA A 18 0.64 -6.39 -0.05
C ALA A 18 0.14 -5.07 0.59
N LEU A 19 -1.16 -4.80 0.52
CA LEU A 19 -1.77 -3.66 1.20
C LEU A 19 -1.75 -3.81 2.73
N ALA A 20 -2.01 -5.01 3.25
CA ALA A 20 -1.92 -5.26 4.69
C ALA A 20 -0.50 -5.02 5.21
N ASP A 21 0.52 -5.59 4.55
CA ASP A 21 1.93 -5.42 4.91
C ASP A 21 2.34 -3.93 4.89
N TYR A 22 1.88 -3.17 3.88
CA TYR A 22 2.14 -1.73 3.79
C TYR A 22 1.45 -0.94 4.90
N ARG A 23 0.23 -1.31 5.28
CA ARG A 23 -0.53 -0.66 6.36
C ARG A 23 0.06 -0.92 7.74
N ASP A 24 0.54 -2.14 7.97
CA ASP A 24 1.26 -2.48 9.20
C ASP A 24 2.55 -1.68 9.31
N ALA A 25 3.33 -1.60 8.23
CA ALA A 25 4.53 -0.76 8.19
C ALA A 25 4.21 0.73 8.39
N LEU A 26 3.11 1.23 7.81
CA LEU A 26 2.62 2.60 8.03
C LEU A 26 2.27 2.85 9.50
N THR A 27 1.68 1.87 10.18
CA THR A 27 1.28 1.97 11.58
C THR A 27 2.52 1.93 12.49
N GLU A 28 3.46 1.03 12.24
CA GLU A 28 4.74 0.94 12.95
C GLU A 28 5.57 2.23 12.83
N ALA A 29 5.66 2.79 11.63
CA ALA A 29 6.35 4.05 11.38
C ALA A 29 5.58 5.28 11.91
N SER A 30 4.25 5.21 11.96
CA SER A 30 3.40 6.30 12.49
C SER A 30 3.27 6.31 14.02
N CYS A 31 3.79 5.29 14.70
CA CYS A 31 3.76 5.19 16.16
C CYS A 31 4.61 6.32 16.77
N LYS A 32 3.92 7.41 17.14
CA LYS A 32 4.41 8.69 17.69
C LYS A 32 5.12 9.60 16.67
N LYS A 33 4.34 10.19 15.76
CA LYS A 33 4.76 11.15 14.71
C LYS A 33 5.78 12.22 15.13
N PHE A 34 5.78 12.66 16.39
CA PHE A 34 6.77 13.63 16.88
C PHE A 34 8.09 12.98 17.29
N SER A 35 8.06 11.89 18.08
CA SER A 35 9.27 11.20 18.50
C SER A 35 9.92 10.38 17.38
N HIS A 36 9.14 9.90 16.40
CA HIS A 36 9.68 9.25 15.22
C HIS A 36 10.39 10.23 14.29
N ARG A 37 9.79 11.40 14.00
CA ARG A 37 10.43 12.45 13.20
C ARG A 37 11.67 13.01 13.87
N ALA A 38 11.61 13.27 15.18
CA ALA A 38 12.79 13.64 15.96
C ALA A 38 13.82 12.50 15.90
N GLY A 39 13.40 11.25 16.07
CA GLY A 39 14.27 10.08 15.98
C GLY A 39 15.00 9.97 14.64
N VAL A 40 14.31 10.16 13.52
CA VAL A 40 14.93 10.17 12.19
C VAL A 40 15.91 11.33 12.05
N LEU A 41 15.55 12.53 12.50
CA LEU A 41 16.42 13.71 12.46
C LEU A 41 17.68 13.55 13.30
N PHE A 42 17.58 12.86 14.44
CA PHE A 42 18.72 12.56 15.32
C PHE A 42 19.41 11.22 14.99
N GLY A 43 19.04 10.57 13.88
CA GLY A 43 19.68 9.32 13.44
C GLY A 43 19.49 8.13 14.38
N LEU A 44 18.41 8.12 15.18
CA LEU A 44 18.07 6.98 16.03
C LEU A 44 17.84 5.76 15.15
N LYS A 45 18.73 4.77 15.30
CA LYS A 45 18.75 3.53 14.51
C LYS A 45 17.37 2.87 14.37
N LEU A 46 16.60 2.85 15.46
CA LEU A 46 15.25 2.29 15.47
C LEU A 46 14.26 3.04 14.57
N ALA A 47 14.38 4.37 14.48
CA ALA A 47 13.53 5.20 13.63
C ALA A 47 13.94 5.07 12.16
N LEU A 48 15.24 5.01 11.87
CA LEU A 48 15.77 4.75 10.52
C LEU A 48 15.39 3.34 10.02
N ASP A 49 15.47 2.32 10.88
CA ASP A 49 15.09 0.96 10.53
C ASP A 49 13.59 0.85 10.21
N ARG A 50 12.73 1.57 10.95
CA ARG A 50 11.29 1.64 10.67
C ARG A 50 10.99 2.36 9.37
N GLU A 51 11.66 3.48 9.10
CA GLU A 51 11.52 4.20 7.82
C GLU A 51 11.98 3.32 6.66
N LYS A 52 13.09 2.58 6.82
CA LYS A 52 13.58 1.65 5.81
C LYS A 52 12.60 0.51 5.55
N ARG A 53 11.99 -0.07 6.60
CA ARG A 53 10.93 -1.08 6.46
C ARG A 53 9.71 -0.53 5.74
N LEU A 54 9.31 0.71 6.05
CA LEU A 54 8.21 1.37 5.36
C LEU A 54 8.50 1.54 3.87
N THR A 55 9.70 1.96 3.50
CA THR A 55 10.11 2.08 2.08
C THR A 55 10.11 0.72 1.38
N VAL A 56 10.66 -0.32 2.01
CA VAL A 56 10.66 -1.67 1.43
C VAL A 56 9.24 -2.20 1.25
N ALA A 57 8.36 -2.02 2.25
CA ALA A 57 6.96 -2.42 2.16
C ALA A 57 6.21 -1.62 1.08
N ARG A 58 6.50 -0.32 0.93
CA ARG A 58 5.95 0.53 -0.12
C ARG A 58 6.35 0.01 -1.50
N ASP A 59 7.63 -0.26 -1.72
CA ASP A 59 8.14 -0.70 -3.02
C ASP A 59 7.62 -2.10 -3.37
N ALA A 60 7.54 -2.99 -2.39
CA ALA A 60 6.93 -4.31 -2.54
C ALA A 60 5.44 -4.20 -2.92
N ALA A 61 4.69 -3.36 -2.21
CA ALA A 61 3.27 -3.15 -2.51
C ALA A 61 3.06 -2.52 -3.89
N ALA A 62 3.84 -1.49 -4.23
CA ALA A 62 3.82 -0.89 -5.56
C ALA A 62 4.17 -1.90 -6.67
N SER A 63 5.12 -2.81 -6.42
CA SER A 63 5.50 -3.86 -7.38
C SER A 63 4.34 -4.82 -7.66
N VAL A 64 3.61 -5.25 -6.62
CA VAL A 64 2.45 -6.14 -6.75
C VAL A 64 1.27 -5.42 -7.41
N ILE A 65 0.93 -4.22 -6.93
CA ILE A 65 -0.22 -3.44 -7.40
C ILE A 65 -0.06 -3.06 -8.87
N ASN A 66 1.14 -2.64 -9.29
CA ASN A 66 1.39 -2.24 -10.68
C ASN A 66 1.76 -3.42 -11.59
N ARG A 67 1.61 -4.67 -11.12
CA ARG A 67 1.93 -5.86 -11.91
C ARG A 67 0.95 -6.07 -13.07
N SER A 68 -0.33 -5.74 -12.86
CA SER A 68 -1.35 -5.76 -13.91
C SER A 68 -2.54 -4.86 -13.56
N PRO A 69 -3.37 -4.48 -14.55
CA PRO A 69 -4.58 -3.68 -14.30
C PRO A 69 -5.55 -4.32 -13.29
N VAL A 70 -5.64 -5.65 -13.28
CA VAL A 70 -6.49 -6.40 -12.33
C VAL A 70 -6.05 -6.17 -10.87
N HIS A 71 -4.75 -6.04 -10.60
CA HIS A 71 -4.26 -5.75 -9.25
C HIS A 71 -4.58 -4.30 -8.85
N GLN A 72 -4.57 -3.37 -9.81
CA GLN A 72 -4.95 -1.97 -9.57
C GLN A 72 -6.45 -1.84 -9.28
N GLU A 73 -7.30 -2.57 -10.01
CA GLU A 73 -8.75 -2.63 -9.76
C GLU A 73 -9.05 -3.19 -8.38
N TRP A 74 -8.42 -4.31 -7.99
CA TRP A 74 -8.58 -4.87 -6.65
C TRP A 74 -8.13 -3.90 -5.56
N MET A 75 -7.03 -3.17 -5.75
CA MET A 75 -6.61 -2.15 -4.80
C MET A 75 -7.70 -1.11 -4.59
N LEU A 76 -8.32 -0.62 -5.67
CA LEU A 76 -9.37 0.39 -5.59
C LEU A 76 -10.65 -0.15 -4.95
N GLN A 77 -11.04 -1.39 -5.26
CA GLN A 77 -12.16 -2.05 -4.61
C GLN A 77 -11.92 -2.23 -3.11
N ILE A 78 -10.73 -2.70 -2.70
CA ILE A 78 -10.36 -2.85 -1.28
C ILE A 78 -10.34 -1.48 -0.58
N LEU A 79 -9.90 -0.43 -1.26
CA LEU A 79 -9.90 0.94 -0.74
C LEU A 79 -11.32 1.48 -0.50
N ASP A 80 -12.27 1.08 -1.34
CA ASP A 80 -13.67 1.49 -1.25
C ASP A 80 -14.43 0.70 -0.17
N GLU A 81 -14.19 -0.62 -0.10
CA GLU A 81 -14.78 -1.52 0.89
C GLU A 81 -14.40 -1.18 2.34
N GLN A 82 -13.22 -0.61 2.56
CA GLN A 82 -12.73 -0.37 3.92
C GLN A 82 -12.83 1.10 4.33
N PRO A 83 -13.40 1.40 5.52
CA PRO A 83 -13.43 2.75 6.08
C PRO A 83 -12.03 3.15 6.54
N MET A 84 -11.22 3.62 5.60
CA MET A 84 -9.87 4.14 5.85
C MET A 84 -9.89 5.65 6.02
N LYS A 85 -8.98 6.16 6.85
CA LYS A 85 -8.80 7.62 7.00
C LYS A 85 -8.38 8.20 5.64
N ALA A 86 -8.90 9.38 5.28
CA ALA A 86 -8.60 10.04 4.00
C ALA A 86 -7.09 10.08 3.68
N ARG A 87 -6.27 10.44 4.67
CA ARG A 87 -4.81 10.49 4.54
C ARG A 87 -4.13 9.12 4.29
N GLU A 88 -4.72 8.04 4.78
CA GLU A 88 -4.26 6.67 4.52
C GLU A 88 -4.65 6.26 3.10
N LYS A 89 -5.88 6.60 2.67
CA LYS A 89 -6.32 6.44 1.27
C LYS A 89 -5.39 7.18 0.31
N ASP A 90 -5.06 8.45 0.57
CA ASP A 90 -4.14 9.23 -0.28
C ASP A 90 -2.76 8.58 -0.42
N ARG A 91 -2.22 8.03 0.67
CA ARG A 91 -0.92 7.35 0.67
C ARG A 91 -0.95 6.06 -0.14
N ILE A 92 -2.01 5.27 0.00
CA ILE A 92 -2.18 4.01 -0.73
C ILE A 92 -2.44 4.30 -2.22
N LEU A 93 -3.24 5.32 -2.55
CA LEU A 93 -3.44 5.78 -3.93
C LEU A 93 -2.12 6.19 -4.59
N GLY A 94 -1.18 6.75 -3.82
CA GLY A 94 0.18 7.05 -4.27
C GLY A 94 1.05 5.84 -4.64
N LEU A 95 0.54 4.60 -4.54
CA LEU A 95 1.22 3.39 -5.03
C LEU A 95 0.97 3.16 -6.52
N LEU A 96 -0.06 3.75 -7.13
CA LEU A 96 -0.32 3.61 -8.57
C LEU A 96 0.70 4.40 -9.39
N LYS A 97 1.39 3.73 -10.33
CA LYS A 97 2.33 4.38 -11.26
C LYS A 97 1.61 5.15 -12.37
N THR A 98 0.47 4.63 -12.79
CA THR A 98 -0.46 5.23 -13.74
C THR A 98 -1.85 4.96 -13.21
N ILE A 99 -2.68 6.00 -13.10
CA ILE A 99 -4.10 5.82 -12.82
C ILE A 99 -4.66 5.12 -14.06
N PRO A 100 -5.27 3.92 -13.95
CA PRO A 100 -5.86 3.28 -15.11
C PRO A 100 -6.87 4.25 -15.75
N GLU A 101 -6.67 4.57 -17.03
CA GLU A 101 -7.58 5.40 -17.81
C GLU A 101 -8.96 4.72 -17.82
N GLY A 102 -9.90 5.27 -17.05
CA GLY A 102 -11.22 4.67 -16.83
C GLY A 102 -11.82 4.94 -15.45
N LEU A 103 -11.00 5.25 -14.46
CA LEU A 103 -11.48 5.67 -13.13
C LEU A 103 -11.62 7.18 -13.06
N SER A 104 -12.65 7.68 -13.76
CA SER A 104 -13.22 8.98 -13.45
C SER A 104 -14.01 8.82 -12.16
N PHE A 105 -13.47 9.33 -11.04
CA PHE A 105 -14.30 9.60 -9.86
C PHE A 105 -15.32 10.66 -10.26
N ARG A 106 -16.51 10.21 -10.66
CA ARG A 106 -17.72 11.03 -10.80
C ARG A 106 -18.47 11.06 -9.48
#